data_AF-A0A7C2XZ60-F1
#
_entry.id   AF-A0A7C2XZ60-F1
#
_cell.length_a   1.000
_cell.length_b   1.000
_cell.length_c   1.000
_cell.angle_alpha   90.00
_cell.angle_beta   90.00
_cell.angle_gamma   90.00
#
_symmetry.space_group_name_H-M   'P 1'
#
loop_
_entity.id
_entity.type
_entity.pdbx_description
1 polymer ?
#
loop_
_entity_poly.entity_id
_entity_poly.type
_entity_poly.pdbx_seq_one_letter_code
_entity_poly.pdbx_strand_id
1 'polypeptide(L)'
;MLLNSWSLALSLSGLLVIFLLAVAARSTLRVIRHWNPASDDGLQVDLESEIWLSSTLVAYALAIQITGLVLFVMAADSFAEVLSGAMCATGALLAVTVAISSYIYAIPFHNCPFCILQPEYGYISFAIYGTLLTAVFFGLVATLAGLFRGYPGLAAPVADLRQGALVSSLALLLLFALFSSFHFICYLLLGGEM
;
A
#
# COMPACT_ATOMS: atom_id res chain seq x y z
N MET A 1 6.14 -17.86 -5.10
CA MET A 1 6.59 -16.45 -5.06
C MET A 1 5.68 -15.60 -4.18
N LEU A 2 4.35 -15.60 -4.39
CA LEU A 2 3.40 -14.91 -3.50
C LEU A 2 3.20 -15.59 -2.13
N LEU A 3 3.29 -16.92 -2.08
CA LEU A 3 3.35 -17.69 -0.84
C LEU A 3 4.83 -17.92 -0.49
N ASN A 4 5.39 -16.98 0.26
CA ASN A 4 6.72 -17.09 0.85
C ASN A 4 6.63 -17.10 2.39
N SER A 5 7.72 -17.47 3.06
CA SER A 5 7.73 -17.61 4.52
C SER A 5 7.26 -16.36 5.26
N TRP A 6 7.62 -15.17 4.76
CA TRP A 6 7.22 -13.88 5.36
C TRP A 6 5.72 -13.62 5.23
N SER A 7 5.17 -13.79 4.02
CA SER A 7 3.74 -13.61 3.73
C SER A 7 2.85 -14.59 4.51
N LEU A 8 3.32 -15.84 4.67
CA LEU A 8 2.63 -16.86 5.45
C LEU A 8 2.68 -16.54 6.95
N ALA A 9 3.84 -16.15 7.47
CA ALA A 9 3.99 -15.75 8.86
C ALA A 9 3.13 -14.51 9.20
N LEU A 10 3.10 -13.51 8.30
CA LEU A 10 2.26 -12.32 8.42
C LEU A 10 0.77 -12.66 8.39
N SER A 11 0.35 -13.54 7.47
CA SER A 11 -1.06 -13.96 7.38
C SER A 11 -1.47 -14.74 8.63
N LEU A 12 -0.61 -15.62 9.14
CA LEU A 12 -0.85 -16.38 10.36
C LEU A 12 -0.91 -15.48 11.59
N SER A 13 0.00 -14.51 11.72
CA SER A 13 -0.02 -13.54 12.81
C SER A 13 -1.29 -12.68 12.77
N GLY A 14 -1.72 -12.27 11.58
CA GLY A 14 -2.99 -11.55 11.38
C GLY A 14 -4.21 -12.38 11.80
N LEU A 15 -4.27 -13.66 11.41
CA LEU A 15 -5.34 -14.58 11.83
C LEU A 15 -5.35 -14.79 13.34
N LEU A 16 -4.18 -14.92 13.97
CA LEU A 16 -4.06 -15.03 15.43
C LEU A 16 -4.56 -13.77 16.13
N VAL A 17 -4.17 -12.57 15.66
CA VAL A 17 -4.66 -11.30 16.20
C VAL A 17 -6.18 -11.20 16.08
N ILE A 18 -6.75 -11.53 14.92
CA ILE A 18 -8.20 -11.55 14.71
C ILE A 18 -8.89 -12.48 15.71
N PHE A 19 -8.34 -13.68 15.93
CA PHE A 19 -8.87 -14.62 16.90
C PHE A 19 -8.84 -14.07 18.34
N LEU A 20 -7.70 -13.53 18.79
CA LEU A 20 -7.55 -12.95 20.13
C LEU A 20 -8.54 -11.80 20.35
N LEU A 21 -8.68 -10.92 19.36
CA LEU A 21 -9.61 -9.79 19.41
C LEU A 21 -11.07 -10.24 19.35
N ALA A 22 -11.40 -11.31 18.63
CA ALA A 22 -12.76 -11.87 18.62
C ALA A 22 -13.16 -12.43 20.00
N VAL A 23 -12.22 -13.11 20.68
CA VAL A 23 -12.44 -13.58 22.06
C VAL A 23 -12.58 -12.40 23.03
N ALA A 24 -11.68 -11.42 22.96
CA ALA A 24 -11.74 -10.21 23.79
C ALA A 24 -13.05 -9.43 23.57
N ALA A 25 -13.50 -9.31 22.32
CA ALA A 25 -14.76 -8.65 21.97
C ALA A 25 -15.96 -9.41 22.56
N ARG A 26 -15.98 -10.74 22.48
CA ARG A 26 -17.03 -11.56 23.09
C ARG A 26 -17.11 -11.34 24.61
N SER A 27 -15.99 -11.39 25.32
CA SER A 27 -15.93 -11.15 26.77
C SER A 27 -16.39 -9.73 27.12
N THR A 28 -15.90 -8.74 26.38
CA THR A 28 -16.27 -7.33 26.58
C THR A 28 -17.78 -7.09 26.35
N LEU A 29 -18.37 -7.71 25.33
CA LEU A 29 -19.83 -7.64 25.08
C LEU A 29 -20.63 -8.28 26.22
N ARG A 30 -20.11 -9.34 26.85
CA ARG A 30 -20.77 -9.98 28.00
C ARG A 30 -20.72 -9.07 29.23
N VAL A 31 -19.55 -8.48 29.52
CA VAL A 31 -19.36 -7.49 30.58
C VAL A 31 -20.30 -6.31 30.41
N ILE A 32 -20.30 -5.64 29.25
CA ILE A 32 -21.17 -4.48 29.00
C ILE A 32 -22.66 -4.80 29.21
N ARG A 33 -23.10 -6.02 28.88
CA ARG A 33 -24.51 -6.41 28.99
C ARG A 33 -24.98 -6.75 30.40
N HIS A 34 -24.10 -7.28 31.25
CA HIS A 34 -24.49 -7.87 32.54
C HIS A 34 -23.82 -7.19 33.75
N TRP A 35 -22.96 -6.21 33.52
CA TRP A 35 -22.27 -5.48 34.59
C TRP A 35 -23.27 -4.69 35.44
N ASN A 36 -23.27 -4.96 36.74
CA ASN A 36 -24.03 -4.19 37.72
C ASN A 36 -23.18 -3.99 38.98
N PRO A 37 -22.58 -2.79 39.17
CA PRO A 37 -21.67 -2.51 40.28
C PRO A 37 -22.37 -2.45 41.65
N ALA A 38 -23.71 -2.44 41.69
CA ALA A 38 -24.47 -2.46 42.93
C ALA A 38 -24.84 -3.88 43.42
N SER A 39 -24.35 -4.92 42.74
CA SER A 39 -24.68 -6.33 43.00
C SER A 39 -23.45 -7.11 43.42
N ASP A 40 -23.58 -7.93 44.47
CA ASP A 40 -22.47 -8.74 45.02
C ASP A 40 -22.56 -10.22 44.58
N ASP A 41 -23.26 -10.48 43.47
CA ASP A 41 -23.51 -11.83 42.96
C ASP A 41 -22.22 -12.45 42.37
N GLY A 42 -22.10 -13.78 42.46
CA GLY A 42 -20.95 -14.50 41.89
C GLY A 42 -20.72 -14.23 40.39
N LEU A 43 -21.77 -13.88 39.65
CA LEU A 43 -21.67 -13.45 38.25
C LEU A 43 -20.78 -12.21 38.08
N GLN A 44 -20.82 -11.24 39.00
CA GLN A 44 -20.01 -10.02 38.89
C GLN A 44 -18.52 -10.31 39.07
N VAL A 45 -18.18 -11.25 39.95
CA VAL A 45 -16.79 -11.73 40.15
C VAL A 45 -16.24 -12.41 38.88
N ASP A 46 -17.08 -13.19 38.19
CA ASP A 46 -16.72 -13.79 36.89
C ASP A 46 -16.50 -12.70 35.82
N LEU A 47 -17.33 -11.66 35.79
CA LEU A 47 -17.19 -10.54 34.86
C LEU A 47 -15.92 -9.72 35.11
N GLU A 48 -15.50 -9.52 36.37
CA GLU A 48 -14.23 -8.88 36.69
C GLU A 48 -13.05 -9.66 36.11
N SER A 49 -13.07 -10.99 36.23
CA SER A 49 -12.05 -11.87 35.64
C SER A 49 -12.03 -11.77 34.10
N GLU A 50 -13.19 -11.62 33.47
CA GLU A 50 -13.29 -11.39 32.02
C GLU A 50 -12.69 -10.04 31.57
N ILE A 51 -12.77 -8.99 32.39
CA ILE A 51 -12.13 -7.70 32.12
C ILE A 51 -10.60 -7.85 32.08
N TRP A 52 -10.02 -8.58 33.04
CA TRP A 52 -8.58 -8.88 33.06
C TRP A 52 -8.17 -9.70 31.84
N LEU A 53 -8.93 -10.75 31.52
CA LEU A 53 -8.69 -11.58 30.33
C LEU A 53 -8.70 -10.73 29.05
N SER A 54 -9.70 -9.86 28.88
CA SER A 54 -9.81 -8.97 27.71
C SER A 54 -8.59 -8.06 27.58
N SER A 55 -8.19 -7.43 28.69
CA SER A 55 -7.02 -6.53 28.74
C SER A 55 -5.73 -7.27 28.36
N THR A 56 -5.53 -8.48 28.88
CA THR A 56 -4.37 -9.33 28.55
C THR A 56 -4.38 -9.76 27.09
N LEU A 57 -5.52 -10.19 26.54
CA LEU A 57 -5.65 -10.58 25.13
C LEU A 57 -5.32 -9.42 24.18
N VAL A 58 -5.81 -8.21 24.48
CA VAL A 58 -5.50 -7.01 23.70
C VAL A 58 -4.01 -6.65 23.78
N ALA A 59 -3.40 -6.75 24.96
CA ALA A 59 -1.96 -6.49 25.12
C ALA A 59 -1.11 -7.45 24.27
N TYR A 60 -1.42 -8.75 24.27
CA TYR A 60 -0.75 -9.73 23.41
C TYR A 60 -1.01 -9.46 21.92
N ALA A 61 -2.24 -9.10 21.53
CA ALA A 61 -2.56 -8.75 20.15
C ALA A 61 -1.72 -7.56 19.66
N LEU A 62 -1.55 -6.52 20.49
CA LEU A 62 -0.68 -5.37 20.18
C LEU A 62 0.80 -5.78 20.03
N ALA A 63 1.31 -6.62 20.93
CA ALA A 63 2.69 -7.12 20.83
C ALA A 63 2.93 -7.93 19.53
N ILE A 64 1.97 -8.77 19.16
CA ILE A 64 2.00 -9.51 17.89
C ILE A 64 1.91 -8.54 16.71
N GLN A 65 1.12 -7.48 16.80
CA GLN A 65 1.00 -6.47 15.74
C GLN A 65 2.30 -5.68 15.51
N ILE A 66 3.05 -5.37 16.57
CA ILE A 66 4.38 -4.76 16.46
C ILE A 66 5.33 -5.68 15.68
N THR A 67 5.33 -6.98 16.01
CA THR A 67 6.11 -7.98 15.26
C THR A 67 5.60 -8.11 13.82
N GLY A 68 4.28 -8.05 13.64
CA GLY A 68 3.61 -8.07 12.35
C GLY A 68 4.03 -6.94 11.43
N LEU A 69 4.35 -5.76 11.98
CA LEU A 69 4.87 -4.63 11.18
C LEU A 69 6.22 -4.98 10.53
N VAL A 70 7.12 -5.63 11.27
CA VAL A 70 8.40 -6.09 10.73
C VAL A 70 8.18 -7.15 9.65
N LEU A 71 7.31 -8.14 9.92
CA LEU A 71 6.95 -9.16 8.94
C LEU A 71 6.31 -8.55 7.68
N PHE A 72 5.52 -7.50 7.82
CA PHE A 72 4.94 -6.76 6.71
C PHE A 72 6.00 -6.12 5.82
N VAL A 73 6.99 -5.45 6.40
CA VAL A 73 8.09 -4.85 5.62
C VAL A 73 8.85 -5.93 4.84
N MET A 74 9.19 -7.04 5.50
CA MET A 74 9.91 -8.15 4.84
C MET A 74 9.05 -8.82 3.74
N ALA A 75 7.75 -8.99 3.98
CA ALA A 75 6.83 -9.51 2.97
C ALA A 75 6.65 -8.54 1.80
N ALA A 76 6.53 -7.24 2.07
CA ALA A 76 6.41 -6.20 1.05
C ALA A 76 7.65 -6.15 0.15
N ASP A 77 8.85 -6.21 0.74
CA ASP A 77 10.12 -6.23 0.00
C ASP A 77 10.20 -7.47 -0.91
N SER A 78 9.82 -8.64 -0.41
CA SER A 78 9.78 -9.86 -1.23
C SER A 78 8.75 -9.80 -2.38
N PHE A 79 7.70 -8.99 -2.24
CA PHE A 79 6.73 -8.77 -3.32
C PHE A 79 7.21 -7.74 -4.34
N ALA A 80 8.17 -6.88 -3.99
CA ALA A 80 8.74 -5.90 -4.90
C ALA A 80 9.38 -6.54 -6.15
N GLU A 81 10.00 -7.71 -5.99
CA GLU A 81 10.59 -8.47 -7.10
C GLU A 81 9.55 -8.99 -8.10
N VAL A 82 8.34 -9.27 -7.62
CA VAL A 82 7.25 -9.85 -8.43
C VAL A 82 6.38 -8.74 -9.03
N LEU A 83 6.01 -7.77 -8.20
CA LEU A 83 5.12 -6.64 -8.54
C LEU A 83 5.93 -5.37 -8.78
N SER A 84 6.98 -5.46 -9.60
CA SER A 84 7.87 -4.33 -9.90
C SER A 84 7.11 -3.09 -10.39
N GLY A 85 6.07 -3.26 -11.22
CA GLY A 85 5.20 -2.17 -11.66
C GLY A 85 4.47 -1.44 -10.52
N ALA A 86 4.04 -2.14 -9.48
CA ALA A 86 3.38 -1.53 -8.32
C ALA A 86 4.36 -0.74 -7.44
N MET A 87 5.60 -1.21 -7.31
CA MET A 87 6.64 -0.50 -6.56
C MET A 87 7.12 0.76 -7.28
N CYS A 88 7.22 0.73 -8.61
CA CYS A 88 7.49 1.91 -9.42
C CYS A 88 6.42 3.00 -9.22
N ALA A 89 5.14 2.61 -9.09
CA ALA A 89 4.04 3.55 -8.81
C ALA A 89 4.26 4.29 -7.49
N THR A 90 4.58 3.56 -6.43
CA THR A 90 4.79 4.11 -5.08
C THR A 90 5.98 5.06 -5.05
N GLY A 91 7.11 4.66 -5.63
CA GLY A 91 8.31 5.50 -5.72
C GLY A 91 8.08 6.76 -6.56
N ALA A 92 7.41 6.64 -7.71
CA ALA A 92 7.07 7.76 -8.57
C ALA A 92 6.10 8.75 -7.88
N LEU A 93 5.08 8.25 -7.18
CA LEU A 93 4.15 9.09 -6.43
C LEU A 93 4.84 9.80 -5.26
N LEU A 94 5.77 9.12 -4.58
CA LEU A 94 6.61 9.73 -3.55
C LEU A 94 7.45 10.86 -4.14
N ALA A 95 8.13 10.63 -5.26
CA ALA A 95 8.91 11.66 -5.96
C ALA A 95 8.02 12.86 -6.36
N VAL A 96 6.80 12.60 -6.85
CA VAL A 96 5.83 13.66 -7.14
C VAL A 96 5.50 14.46 -5.91
N THR A 97 5.25 13.79 -4.78
CA THR A 97 4.87 14.43 -3.51
C THR A 97 6.00 15.28 -2.93
N VAL A 98 7.22 14.72 -2.83
CA VAL A 98 8.32 15.36 -2.08
C VAL A 98 9.16 16.34 -2.89
N ALA A 99 9.13 16.24 -4.22
CA ALA A 99 9.96 17.07 -5.08
C ALA A 99 9.14 17.76 -6.17
N ILE A 100 8.48 16.99 -7.04
CA ILE A 100 7.93 17.55 -8.29
C ILE A 100 6.79 18.54 -8.00
N SER A 101 5.97 18.26 -6.99
CA SER A 101 4.91 19.17 -6.54
C SER A 101 5.48 20.54 -6.17
N SER A 102 6.54 20.58 -5.36
CA SER A 102 7.15 21.83 -4.90
C SER A 102 7.70 22.67 -6.06
N TYR A 103 8.25 22.02 -7.10
CA TYR A 103 8.72 22.71 -8.32
C TYR A 103 7.59 23.21 -9.20
N ILE A 104 6.48 22.47 -9.30
CA ILE A 104 5.31 22.92 -10.07
C ILE A 104 4.62 24.11 -9.38
N TYR A 105 4.60 24.11 -8.05
CA TYR A 105 4.02 25.23 -7.28
C TYR A 105 4.96 26.41 -7.09
N ALA A 106 6.26 26.22 -7.30
CA ALA A 106 7.32 27.14 -6.88
C ALA A 106 7.30 27.47 -5.37
N ILE A 107 6.79 26.57 -4.52
CA ILE A 107 6.71 26.75 -3.06
C ILE A 107 7.20 25.48 -2.34
N PRO A 108 8.26 25.54 -1.51
CA PRO A 108 8.90 24.36 -0.93
C PRO A 108 8.06 23.65 0.15
N PHE A 109 7.09 24.34 0.76
CA PHE A 109 6.29 23.80 1.86
C PHE A 109 4.95 23.22 1.42
N HIS A 110 4.59 23.34 0.14
CA HIS A 110 3.36 22.78 -0.39
C HIS A 110 3.67 21.50 -1.18
N ASN A 111 3.43 20.35 -0.56
CA ASN A 111 3.81 19.04 -1.12
C ASN A 111 2.60 18.16 -1.44
N CYS A 112 1.40 18.74 -1.47
CA CYS A 112 0.19 18.00 -1.79
C CYS A 112 0.26 17.58 -3.27
N PRO A 113 0.30 16.28 -3.61
CA PRO A 113 0.41 15.84 -5.00
C PRO A 113 -0.90 16.09 -5.78
N PHE A 114 -2.02 16.23 -5.08
CA PHE A 114 -3.34 16.37 -5.68
C PHE A 114 -3.70 17.80 -6.07
N CYS A 115 -3.07 18.82 -5.48
CA CYS A 115 -3.35 20.21 -5.85
C CYS A 115 -2.87 20.55 -7.27
N ILE A 116 -1.94 19.78 -7.84
CA ILE A 116 -1.49 19.94 -9.24
C ILE A 116 -2.66 19.68 -10.23
N LEU A 117 -3.68 18.92 -9.83
CA LEU A 117 -4.85 18.61 -10.67
C LEU A 117 -5.73 19.84 -10.95
N GLN A 118 -5.53 20.92 -10.20
CA GLN A 118 -6.35 22.11 -10.30
C GLN A 118 -6.07 22.87 -11.62
N PRO A 119 -7.08 23.59 -12.17
CA PRO A 119 -6.95 24.31 -13.44
C PRO A 119 -5.82 25.35 -13.47
N GLU A 120 -5.46 25.91 -12.31
CA GLU A 120 -4.43 26.93 -12.15
C GLU A 120 -3.04 26.43 -12.59
N TYR A 121 -2.81 25.11 -12.56
CA TYR A 121 -1.57 24.46 -12.98
C TYR A 121 -1.65 23.87 -14.41
N GLY A 122 -2.60 24.37 -15.22
CA GLY A 122 -2.71 24.03 -16.64
C GLY A 122 -3.03 22.56 -16.91
N TYR A 123 -3.59 21.84 -15.93
CA TYR A 123 -3.97 20.43 -16.04
C TYR A 123 -2.82 19.46 -16.38
N ILE A 124 -1.56 19.85 -16.15
CA ILE A 124 -0.39 19.02 -16.47
C ILE A 124 -0.40 17.66 -15.76
N SER A 125 -1.04 17.58 -14.59
CA SER A 125 -1.21 16.33 -13.84
C SER A 125 -1.89 15.22 -14.62
N PHE A 126 -2.77 15.53 -15.56
CA PHE A 126 -3.40 14.47 -16.36
C PHE A 126 -2.38 13.78 -17.25
N ALA A 127 -1.37 14.49 -17.76
CA ALA A 127 -0.26 13.88 -18.47
C ALA A 127 0.64 13.07 -17.52
N ILE A 128 0.98 13.63 -16.36
CA ILE A 128 1.84 12.97 -15.36
C ILE A 128 1.18 11.70 -14.81
N TYR A 129 -0.02 11.79 -14.25
CA TYR A 129 -0.74 10.64 -13.69
C TYR A 129 -1.27 9.71 -14.76
N GLY A 130 -1.68 10.21 -15.92
CA GLY A 130 -2.12 9.37 -17.03
C GLY A 130 -0.99 8.45 -17.51
N THR A 131 0.20 9.00 -17.73
CA THR A 131 1.38 8.18 -18.12
C THR A 131 1.83 7.25 -17.00
N LEU A 132 1.83 7.69 -15.73
CA LEU A 132 2.19 6.83 -14.61
C LEU A 132 1.20 5.67 -14.40
N LEU A 133 -0.10 5.94 -14.34
CA LEU A 133 -1.13 4.92 -14.09
C LEU A 133 -1.19 3.88 -15.21
N THR A 134 -1.08 4.33 -16.47
CA THR A 134 -1.03 3.41 -17.61
C THR A 134 0.25 2.59 -17.65
N ALA A 135 1.40 3.17 -17.27
CA ALA A 135 2.63 2.40 -17.12
C ALA A 135 2.48 1.29 -16.08
N VAL A 136 1.92 1.62 -14.91
CA VAL A 136 1.69 0.67 -13.82
C VAL A 136 0.74 -0.45 -14.26
N PHE A 137 -0.32 -0.10 -14.99
CA PHE A 137 -1.25 -1.07 -15.57
C PHE A 137 -0.52 -2.08 -16.46
N PHE A 138 0.29 -1.62 -17.43
CA PHE A 138 1.03 -2.52 -18.31
C PHE A 138 2.10 -3.33 -17.57
N GLY A 139 2.78 -2.75 -16.57
CA GLY A 139 3.70 -3.47 -15.70
C GLY A 139 3.01 -4.61 -14.93
N LEU A 140 1.83 -4.36 -14.38
CA LEU A 140 1.01 -5.37 -13.71
C LEU A 140 0.53 -6.45 -14.67
N VAL A 141 0.08 -6.09 -15.87
CA VAL A 141 -0.32 -7.05 -16.92
C VAL A 141 0.85 -7.97 -17.27
N ALA A 142 2.06 -7.42 -17.44
CA ALA A 142 3.25 -8.23 -17.73
C ALA A 142 3.62 -9.22 -16.60
N THR A 143 3.44 -8.81 -15.35
CA THR A 143 3.63 -9.70 -14.18
C THR A 143 2.57 -10.79 -14.15
N LEU A 144 1.29 -10.41 -14.22
CA LEU A 144 0.15 -11.35 -14.08
C LEU A 144 0.06 -12.33 -15.24
N ALA A 145 0.35 -11.90 -16.47
CA ALA A 145 0.43 -12.80 -17.62
C ALA A 145 1.47 -13.92 -17.41
N GLY A 146 2.54 -13.65 -16.66
CA GLY A 146 3.55 -14.64 -16.29
C GLY A 146 3.00 -15.85 -15.54
N LEU A 147 1.90 -15.70 -14.80
CA LEU A 147 1.25 -16.79 -14.06
C LEU A 147 0.71 -17.89 -15.00
N PHE A 148 0.40 -17.53 -16.25
CA PHE A 148 -0.21 -18.45 -17.22
C PHE A 148 0.82 -19.14 -18.14
N ARG A 149 2.12 -18.86 -17.98
CA ARG A 149 3.19 -19.43 -18.83
C ARG A 149 3.27 -20.96 -18.77
N GLY A 150 2.83 -21.57 -17.66
CA GLY A 150 2.88 -23.02 -17.44
C GLY A 150 1.78 -23.81 -18.16
N TYR A 151 0.77 -23.17 -18.74
CA TYR A 151 -0.31 -23.88 -19.42
C TYR A 151 0.09 -24.30 -20.84
N PRO A 152 -0.22 -25.54 -21.26
CA PRO A 152 0.12 -26.04 -22.59
C PRO A 152 -0.56 -25.21 -23.68
N GLY A 153 0.21 -24.80 -24.70
CA GLY A 153 -0.26 -23.97 -25.81
C GLY A 153 -0.27 -22.45 -25.56
N LEU A 154 -0.05 -22.00 -24.31
CA LEU A 154 -0.10 -20.57 -23.95
C LEU A 154 1.28 -19.90 -23.86
N ALA A 155 2.38 -20.67 -23.93
CA ALA A 155 3.72 -20.15 -23.72
C ALA A 155 4.11 -19.00 -24.70
N ALA A 156 3.79 -19.13 -25.99
CA ALA A 156 4.09 -18.10 -26.99
C ALA A 156 3.20 -16.86 -26.86
N PRO A 157 1.85 -16.97 -26.82
CA PRO A 157 0.97 -15.81 -26.60
C PRO A 157 1.26 -15.04 -25.31
N VAL A 158 1.60 -15.75 -24.24
CA VAL A 158 1.99 -15.14 -22.96
C VAL A 158 3.32 -14.39 -23.09
N ALA A 159 4.30 -14.92 -23.83
CA ALA A 159 5.57 -14.23 -24.04
C ALA A 159 5.38 -12.93 -24.82
N ASP A 160 4.60 -12.96 -25.91
CA ASP A 160 4.34 -11.79 -26.76
C ASP A 160 3.59 -10.69 -25.99
N LEU A 161 2.54 -11.05 -25.25
CA LEU A 161 1.79 -10.12 -24.40
C LEU A 161 2.70 -9.48 -23.34
N ARG A 162 3.54 -10.28 -22.67
CA ARG A 162 4.47 -9.77 -21.65
C ARG A 162 5.48 -8.81 -22.24
N GLN A 163 6.07 -9.14 -23.38
CA GLN A 163 7.05 -8.27 -24.03
C GLN A 163 6.41 -6.95 -24.47
N GLY A 164 5.23 -7.00 -25.12
CA GLY A 164 4.50 -5.79 -25.52
C GLY A 164 4.10 -4.92 -24.33
N ALA A 165 3.63 -5.52 -23.24
CA ALA A 165 3.27 -4.82 -22.03
C ALA A 165 4.51 -4.19 -21.35
N LEU A 166 5.65 -4.89 -21.27
CA LEU A 166 6.89 -4.33 -20.71
C LEU A 166 7.41 -3.14 -21.51
N VAL A 167 7.45 -3.26 -22.84
CA VAL A 167 7.87 -2.15 -23.72
C VAL A 167 6.94 -0.95 -23.56
N SER A 168 5.63 -1.18 -23.53
CA SER A 168 4.64 -0.12 -23.31
C SER A 168 4.82 0.55 -21.95
N SER A 169 5.01 -0.25 -20.90
CA SER A 169 5.27 0.25 -19.53
C SER A 169 6.53 1.12 -19.48
N LEU A 170 7.63 0.68 -20.07
CA LEU A 170 8.90 1.42 -20.07
C LEU A 170 8.78 2.72 -20.88
N ALA A 171 8.13 2.68 -22.03
CA ALA A 171 7.89 3.88 -22.84
C ALA A 171 7.04 4.91 -22.07
N LEU A 172 5.99 4.47 -21.36
CA LEU A 172 5.16 5.35 -20.55
C LEU A 172 5.88 5.89 -19.32
N LEU A 173 6.78 5.10 -18.68
CA LEU A 173 7.64 5.60 -17.59
C LEU A 173 8.62 6.67 -18.07
N LEU A 174 9.16 6.52 -19.29
CA LEU A 174 10.00 7.55 -19.90
C LEU A 174 9.22 8.84 -20.16
N LEU A 175 7.97 8.73 -20.67
CA LEU A 175 7.09 9.88 -20.84
C LEU A 175 6.72 10.53 -19.50
N PHE A 176 6.42 9.74 -18.47
CA PHE A 176 6.21 10.22 -17.11
C PHE A 176 7.42 11.01 -16.61
N ALA A 177 8.63 10.44 -16.74
CA ALA A 177 9.86 11.10 -16.33
C ALA A 177 10.07 12.42 -17.09
N LEU A 178 9.77 12.46 -18.39
CA LEU A 178 9.88 13.65 -19.22
C LEU A 178 8.87 14.75 -18.81
N PHE A 179 7.58 14.41 -18.69
CA PHE A 179 6.56 15.38 -18.29
C PHE A 179 6.79 15.91 -16.87
N SER A 180 7.23 15.04 -15.97
CA SER A 180 7.45 15.41 -14.57
C SER A 180 8.75 16.22 -14.37
N SER A 181 9.78 15.96 -15.19
CA SER A 181 11.05 16.74 -15.17
C SER A 181 10.96 18.08 -15.89
N PHE A 182 9.96 18.28 -16.76
CA PHE A 182 9.82 19.50 -17.56
C PHE A 182 9.83 20.77 -16.71
N HIS A 183 8.96 20.85 -15.69
CA HIS A 183 8.88 22.03 -14.81
C HIS A 183 10.15 22.23 -13.99
N PHE A 184 10.76 21.14 -13.52
CA PHE A 184 12.03 21.18 -12.80
C PHE A 184 13.17 21.75 -13.66
N ILE A 185 13.29 21.28 -14.91
CA ILE A 185 14.31 21.75 -15.85
C ILE A 185 14.08 23.21 -16.19
N CYS A 186 12.85 23.61 -16.51
CA CYS A 186 12.55 25.00 -16.81
C CYS A 186 12.78 25.92 -15.61
N TYR A 187 12.42 25.48 -14.40
CA TYR A 187 12.75 26.21 -13.17
C TYR A 187 14.27 26.43 -13.03
N LEU A 188 15.08 25.39 -13.29
CA LEU A 188 16.54 25.48 -13.21
C LEU A 188 17.15 26.41 -14.27
N LEU A 189 16.56 26.47 -15.47
CA LEU A 189 17.07 27.27 -16.58
C LEU A 189 16.57 28.73 -16.57
N LEU A 190 15.33 28.95 -16.15
CA LEU A 190 14.63 30.25 -16.24
C LEU A 190 14.47 30.94 -14.88
N GLY A 191 14.84 30.30 -13.77
CA GLY A 191 14.83 30.91 -12.44
C GLY A 191 13.47 30.95 -11.76
N GLY A 192 12.51 30.14 -12.22
CA GLY A 192 11.19 30.00 -11.59
C GLY A 192 10.13 31.02 -12.02
N GLU A 193 10.45 31.89 -12.99
CA GLU A 193 9.45 32.73 -13.65
C GLU A 193 8.90 31.98 -14.88
N MET A 194 7.85 31.19 -14.67
CA MET A 194 7.06 30.56 -15.74
C MET A 194 5.58 30.88 -15.57
#